data_AF-A0A0D1VFP5-F1
#
_entry.id   AF-A0A0D1VFP5-F1
#
_cell.length_a   1.000
_cell.length_b   1.000
_cell.length_c   1.000
_cell.angle_alpha   90.00
_cell.angle_beta   90.00
_cell.angle_gamma   90.00
#
_symmetry.space_group_name_H-M   'P 1'
#
loop_
_entity.id
_entity.type
_entity.pdbx_description
1 polymer ?
#
loop_
_entity_poly.entity_id
_entity_poly.type
_entity_poly.pdbx_seq_one_letter_code
_entity_poly.pdbx_strand_id
1 'polypeptide(L)'
;MNRARSIFHVLLHDETKDKKWMREILAVLALMATIMFIIPAPYTTFSIHSLENLLKGTIAVTLYLSFLSAISKVKDRKYKMLLSLPIDKKTFIFLYSLVVYIKNHMLRVMPIILSVLVVSGYYGKLTFLQCALAVIVFAAAGFFTSLCGITAIIFVYDHNFIRFKPRRSLMKFSWLRREFVRFSSDKVILINHLGYSVFILFFIVNALTTFRVEGGFLLFVLSLLSTCSTPGVLFSYEKPYRNLLQSLPVSIKKLYWGKYVFSITITVPLYVAAYTIVYVYDPLTYTIDLLVLLLCSLMLITFIKLYYDYKRPNYNWSHSRQMFEHPRKYKLWGMSMAVSVTLMLYSYVTILGILAVQLLVTWFFLYLIKKGDTVNES
;
A
#
# COMPACT_ATOMS: atom_id res chain seq x y z
N MET A 1 -5.82 -6.86 37.16
CA MET A 1 -6.44 -6.72 35.81
C MET A 1 -5.61 -7.44 34.72
N ASN A 2 -5.27 -8.73 34.90
CA ASN A 2 -4.39 -9.49 33.99
C ASN A 2 -5.11 -10.65 33.28
N ARG A 3 -6.32 -10.43 32.76
CA ARG A 3 -6.98 -11.49 31.97
C ARG A 3 -6.58 -11.35 30.50
N ALA A 4 -6.13 -12.43 29.86
CA ALA A 4 -5.75 -12.46 28.45
C ALA A 4 -6.81 -11.80 27.53
N ARG A 5 -8.09 -11.98 27.89
CA ARG A 5 -9.24 -11.36 27.23
C ARG A 5 -9.22 -9.82 27.24
N SER A 6 -8.86 -9.17 28.35
CA SER A 6 -8.82 -7.69 28.40
C SER A 6 -7.68 -7.14 27.55
N ILE A 7 -6.53 -7.83 27.53
CA ILE A 7 -5.38 -7.47 26.69
C ILE A 7 -5.74 -7.64 25.21
N PHE A 8 -6.40 -8.74 24.84
CA PHE A 8 -6.90 -8.94 23.48
C PHE A 8 -7.84 -7.82 23.04
N HIS A 9 -8.81 -7.44 23.88
CA HIS A 9 -9.71 -6.32 23.59
C HIS A 9 -8.98 -5.00 23.42
N VAL A 10 -7.98 -4.71 24.26
CA VAL A 10 -7.17 -3.49 24.13
C VAL A 10 -6.36 -3.50 22.83
N LEU A 11 -5.71 -4.61 22.49
CA LEU A 11 -4.95 -4.76 21.25
C LEU A 11 -5.84 -4.66 20.01
N LEU A 12 -7.00 -5.32 20.03
CA LEU A 12 -7.99 -5.27 18.97
C LEU A 12 -8.55 -3.85 18.82
N HIS A 13 -8.91 -3.20 19.93
CA HIS A 13 -9.43 -1.84 19.90
C HIS A 13 -8.40 -0.84 19.38
N ASP A 14 -7.12 -0.95 19.78
CA ASP A 14 -6.07 -0.06 19.27
C ASP A 14 -5.80 -0.27 17.76
N GLU A 15 -5.86 -1.51 17.29
CA GLU A 15 -5.72 -1.84 15.86
C GLU A 15 -6.96 -1.46 15.03
N THR A 16 -8.13 -1.28 15.65
CA THR A 16 -9.42 -1.06 14.97
C THR A 16 -10.03 0.30 15.29
N LYS A 17 -9.33 1.13 16.06
CA LYS A 17 -9.75 2.48 16.43
C LYS A 17 -10.08 3.30 15.18
N ASP A 18 -11.23 3.95 15.21
CA ASP A 18 -11.77 4.82 14.15
C ASP A 18 -12.11 4.11 12.82
N LYS A 19 -12.09 2.77 12.78
CA LYS A 19 -12.55 2.01 11.60
C LYS A 19 -14.08 1.97 11.54
N LYS A 20 -14.62 2.39 10.39
CA LYS A 20 -16.01 2.14 10.01
C LYS A 20 -16.12 0.75 9.37
N TRP A 21 -16.29 -0.28 10.19
CA TRP A 21 -16.35 -1.68 9.77
C TRP A 21 -17.29 -1.94 8.58
N MET A 22 -18.49 -1.32 8.60
CA MET A 22 -19.43 -1.41 7.49
C MET A 22 -18.85 -0.98 6.14
N ARG A 23 -18.00 0.05 6.11
CA ARG A 23 -17.36 0.51 4.87
C ARG A 23 -16.26 -0.45 4.41
N GLU A 24 -15.49 -1.04 5.33
CA GLU A 24 -14.49 -2.04 4.98
C GLU A 24 -15.17 -3.31 4.43
N ILE A 25 -16.24 -3.78 5.08
CA ILE A 25 -17.03 -4.94 4.62
C ILE A 25 -17.64 -4.66 3.24
N LEU A 26 -18.27 -3.50 3.04
CA LEU A 26 -18.81 -3.11 1.72
C LEU A 26 -17.72 -3.06 0.64
N ALA A 27 -16.54 -2.53 0.94
CA ALA A 27 -15.43 -2.50 0.00
C ALA A 27 -14.91 -3.90 -0.34
N VAL A 28 -14.83 -4.79 0.66
CA VAL A 28 -14.49 -6.20 0.46
C VAL A 28 -15.53 -6.90 -0.40
N LEU A 29 -16.82 -6.73 -0.11
CA LEU A 29 -17.91 -7.30 -0.90
C LEU A 29 -17.91 -6.77 -2.34
N ALA A 30 -17.67 -5.48 -2.54
CA ALA A 30 -17.56 -4.90 -3.88
C ALA A 30 -16.36 -5.47 -4.65
N LEU A 31 -15.22 -5.66 -3.98
CA LEU A 31 -14.05 -6.31 -4.58
C LEU A 31 -14.35 -7.77 -4.95
N MET A 32 -14.97 -8.52 -4.05
CA MET A 32 -15.38 -9.90 -4.29
C MET A 32 -16.33 -9.98 -5.48
N ALA A 33 -17.35 -9.12 -5.54
CA ALA A 33 -18.28 -9.04 -6.66
C ALA A 33 -17.57 -8.69 -7.98
N THR A 34 -16.59 -7.79 -7.94
CA THR A 34 -15.78 -7.44 -9.11
C THR A 34 -15.00 -8.65 -9.61
N ILE A 35 -14.33 -9.39 -8.72
CA ILE A 35 -13.56 -10.59 -9.09
C ILE A 35 -14.49 -11.68 -9.63
N MET A 36 -15.67 -11.85 -9.03
CA MET A 36 -16.60 -12.92 -9.39
C MET A 36 -17.39 -12.67 -10.68
N PHE A 37 -17.79 -11.42 -10.92
CA PHE A 37 -18.77 -11.08 -11.97
C PHE A 37 -18.23 -10.17 -13.06
N ILE A 38 -17.17 -9.39 -12.81
CA ILE A 38 -16.66 -8.40 -13.76
C ILE A 38 -15.39 -8.90 -14.46
N ILE A 39 -14.47 -9.53 -13.72
CA ILE A 39 -13.23 -10.04 -14.32
C ILE A 39 -13.54 -11.36 -15.06
N PRO A 40 -13.20 -11.48 -16.36
CA PRO A 40 -13.47 -12.70 -17.10
C PRO A 40 -12.80 -13.91 -16.45
N ALA A 41 -13.55 -15.00 -16.33
CA ALA A 41 -13.12 -16.23 -15.68
C ALA A 41 -11.78 -16.83 -16.16
N PRO A 42 -11.38 -16.72 -17.45
CA PRO A 42 -10.05 -17.18 -17.87
C PRO A 42 -8.90 -16.52 -17.11
N TYR A 43 -9.11 -15.32 -16.56
CA TYR A 43 -8.09 -14.56 -15.82
C TYR A 43 -8.12 -14.79 -14.30
N THR A 44 -9.16 -15.45 -13.79
CA THR A 44 -9.37 -15.66 -12.34
C THR A 44 -9.52 -17.11 -11.94
N THR A 45 -9.69 -18.03 -12.88
CA THR A 45 -9.81 -19.46 -12.61
C THR A 45 -8.44 -20.10 -12.40
N PHE A 46 -8.29 -20.84 -11.31
CA PHE A 46 -7.09 -21.58 -10.95
C PHE A 46 -7.36 -23.08 -11.05
N SER A 47 -6.43 -23.80 -11.68
CA SER A 47 -6.35 -25.26 -11.61
C SER A 47 -5.61 -25.71 -10.34
N ILE A 48 -5.68 -27.00 -10.03
CA ILE A 48 -4.98 -27.62 -8.89
C ILE A 48 -3.48 -27.29 -8.90
N HIS A 49 -2.83 -27.34 -10.07
CA HIS A 49 -1.40 -27.04 -10.21
C HIS A 49 -1.05 -25.57 -9.91
N SER A 50 -2.01 -24.66 -10.10
CA SER A 50 -1.83 -23.23 -9.82
C SER A 50 -2.19 -22.82 -8.38
N LEU A 51 -2.80 -23.73 -7.60
CA LEU A 51 -3.16 -23.51 -6.20
C LEU A 51 -1.91 -23.28 -5.32
N GLU A 52 -0.79 -23.93 -5.66
CA GLU A 52 0.50 -23.76 -4.98
C GLU A 52 1.01 -22.32 -5.11
N ASN A 53 0.89 -21.72 -6.31
CA ASN A 53 1.31 -20.34 -6.55
C ASN A 53 0.43 -19.35 -5.79
N LEU A 54 -0.88 -19.61 -5.72
CA LEU A 54 -1.81 -18.82 -4.91
C LEU A 54 -1.46 -18.91 -3.41
N LEU A 55 -1.06 -20.10 -2.93
CA LEU A 55 -0.60 -20.31 -1.55
C LEU A 55 0.69 -19.56 -1.25
N LYS A 56 1.71 -19.65 -2.12
CA LYS A 56 2.95 -18.90 -1.99
C LYS A 56 2.69 -17.38 -1.95
N GLY A 57 1.85 -16.88 -2.86
CA GLY A 57 1.44 -15.47 -2.88
C GLY A 57 0.72 -15.05 -1.60
N THR A 58 -0.20 -15.88 -1.10
CA THR A 58 -0.93 -15.63 0.15
C THR A 58 0.00 -15.58 1.36
N ILE A 59 0.93 -16.53 1.45
CA ILE A 59 1.94 -16.59 2.50
C ILE A 59 2.80 -15.32 2.46
N ALA A 60 3.28 -14.94 1.29
CA ALA A 60 4.11 -13.75 1.11
C ALA A 60 3.38 -12.47 1.54
N VAL A 61 2.13 -12.27 1.10
CA VAL A 61 1.32 -11.10 1.47
C VAL A 61 1.04 -11.08 2.97
N THR A 62 0.68 -12.22 3.56
CA THR A 62 0.36 -12.31 4.99
C THR A 62 1.59 -12.05 5.86
N LEU A 63 2.74 -12.59 5.47
CA LEU A 63 4.01 -12.39 6.15
C LEU A 63 4.45 -10.92 6.06
N TYR A 64 4.33 -10.30 4.89
CA TYR A 64 4.57 -8.88 4.68
C TYR A 64 3.70 -7.98 5.59
N LEU A 65 2.39 -8.22 5.60
CA LEU A 65 1.45 -7.46 6.44
C LEU A 65 1.76 -7.65 7.93
N SER A 66 2.14 -8.87 8.34
CA SER A 66 2.50 -9.20 9.72
C SER A 66 3.79 -8.54 10.17
N PHE A 67 4.81 -8.47 9.30
CA PHE A 67 6.02 -7.71 9.55
C PHE A 67 5.74 -6.22 9.72
N LEU A 68 4.95 -5.62 8.83
CA LEU A 68 4.56 -4.21 8.95
C LEU A 68 3.80 -3.93 10.26
N SER A 69 2.88 -4.82 10.64
CA SER A 69 2.18 -4.78 11.93
C SER A 69 3.16 -4.76 13.10
N ALA A 70 4.03 -5.76 13.17
CA ALA A 70 4.97 -5.93 14.28
C ALA A 70 5.94 -4.76 14.39
N ILE A 71 6.54 -4.33 13.28
CA ILE A 71 7.50 -3.21 13.26
C ILE A 71 6.84 -1.92 13.72
N SER A 72 5.61 -1.66 13.26
CA SER A 72 4.88 -0.47 13.68
C SER A 72 4.52 -0.51 15.17
N LYS A 73 4.24 -1.70 15.71
CA LYS A 73 3.85 -1.86 17.11
C LYS A 73 5.06 -1.70 18.04
N VAL A 74 6.19 -2.31 17.70
CA VAL A 74 7.45 -2.22 18.46
C VAL A 74 7.95 -0.77 18.63
N LYS A 75 7.61 0.11 17.68
CA LYS A 75 7.95 1.55 17.73
C LYS A 75 7.03 2.35 18.66
N ASP A 76 5.83 1.88 18.96
CA ASP A 76 4.84 2.62 19.75
C ASP A 76 5.24 2.68 21.24
N ARG A 77 5.17 3.88 21.84
CA ARG A 77 5.40 4.04 23.30
C ARG A 77 4.40 3.24 24.12
N LYS A 78 3.16 3.11 23.66
CA LYS A 78 2.14 2.30 24.32
C LYS A 78 2.52 0.82 24.35
N TYR A 79 3.19 0.34 23.31
CA TYR A 79 3.67 -1.04 23.26
C TYR A 79 4.78 -1.30 24.27
N LYS A 80 5.70 -0.35 24.47
CA LYS A 80 6.70 -0.44 25.55
C LYS A 80 6.05 -0.51 26.93
N MET A 81 4.97 0.26 27.15
CA MET A 81 4.19 0.18 28.39
C MET A 81 3.44 -1.16 28.53
N LEU A 82 2.90 -1.70 27.44
CA LEU A 82 2.23 -3.00 27.43
C LEU A 82 3.21 -4.16 27.69
N LEU A 83 4.44 -4.08 27.17
CA LEU A 83 5.51 -5.04 27.46
C LEU A 83 6.03 -4.96 28.90
N SER A 84 5.88 -3.80 29.57
CA SER A 84 6.22 -3.66 30.99
C SER A 84 5.13 -4.15 31.94
N LEU A 85 3.97 -4.55 31.43
CA LEU A 85 2.95 -5.21 32.25
C LEU A 85 3.43 -6.63 32.64
N PRO A 86 3.01 -7.15 33.81
CA PRO A 86 3.35 -8.49 34.28
C PRO A 86 2.55 -9.55 33.51
N ILE A 87 2.83 -9.68 32.21
CA ILE A 87 2.22 -10.64 31.29
C ILE A 87 3.35 -11.44 30.67
N ASP A 88 3.16 -12.76 30.58
CA ASP A 88 4.12 -13.61 29.88
C ASP A 88 4.23 -13.21 28.40
N LYS A 89 5.47 -13.04 27.95
CA LYS A 89 5.80 -12.57 26.60
C LYS A 89 5.24 -13.49 25.51
N LYS A 90 5.23 -14.82 25.74
CA LYS A 90 4.65 -15.78 24.78
C LYS A 90 3.16 -15.55 24.60
N THR A 91 2.45 -15.34 25.71
CA THR A 91 1.02 -15.02 25.72
C THR A 91 0.74 -13.73 24.95
N PHE A 92 1.56 -12.70 25.17
CA PHE A 92 1.43 -11.43 24.44
C PHE A 92 1.67 -11.59 22.92
N ILE A 93 2.73 -12.31 22.51
CA ILE A 93 3.03 -12.59 21.10
C ILE A 93 1.87 -13.33 20.44
N PHE A 94 1.32 -14.34 21.10
CA PHE A 94 0.19 -15.11 20.61
C PHE A 94 -1.06 -14.22 20.41
N LEU A 95 -1.43 -13.45 21.43
CA LEU A 95 -2.60 -12.55 21.37
C LEU A 95 -2.46 -11.50 20.26
N TYR A 96 -1.26 -10.92 20.11
CA TYR A 96 -1.03 -9.95 19.04
C TYR A 96 -1.05 -10.60 17.65
N SER A 97 -0.51 -11.81 17.52
CA SER A 97 -0.60 -12.62 16.28
C SER A 97 -2.03 -12.93 15.89
N LEU A 98 -2.88 -13.26 16.88
CA LEU A 98 -4.29 -13.50 16.65
C LEU A 98 -5.01 -12.24 16.15
N VAL A 99 -4.74 -11.07 16.75
CA VAL A 99 -5.32 -9.79 16.29
C VAL A 99 -4.90 -9.46 14.86
N VAL A 100 -3.61 -9.63 14.55
CA VAL A 100 -3.07 -9.38 13.21
C VAL A 100 -3.64 -10.36 12.18
N TYR A 101 -3.75 -11.64 12.53
CA TYR A 101 -4.38 -12.66 11.69
C TYR A 101 -5.83 -12.31 11.35
N ILE A 102 -6.64 -11.97 12.35
CA ILE A 102 -8.04 -11.57 12.14
C ILE A 102 -8.10 -10.34 11.22
N LYS A 103 -7.32 -9.30 11.53
CA LYS A 103 -7.38 -8.01 10.84
C LYS A 103 -6.83 -8.05 9.41
N ASN A 104 -5.68 -8.70 9.20
CA ASN A 104 -4.98 -8.64 7.91
C ASN A 104 -5.28 -9.86 7.05
N HIS A 105 -5.29 -11.06 7.64
CA HIS A 105 -5.48 -12.27 6.86
C HIS A 105 -6.97 -12.57 6.64
N MET A 106 -7.75 -12.74 7.72
CA MET A 106 -9.17 -13.10 7.61
C MET A 106 -10.04 -12.02 6.95
N LEU A 107 -9.79 -10.75 7.24
CA LEU A 107 -10.64 -9.65 6.74
C LEU A 107 -10.19 -9.06 5.39
N ARG A 108 -8.94 -9.25 4.96
CA ARG A 108 -8.41 -8.60 3.74
C ARG A 108 -7.91 -9.58 2.68
N VAL A 109 -7.22 -10.64 3.10
CA VAL A 109 -6.61 -11.60 2.17
C VAL A 109 -7.57 -12.75 1.86
N MET A 110 -8.21 -13.32 2.89
CA MET A 110 -9.11 -14.46 2.76
C MET A 110 -10.32 -14.21 1.85
N PRO A 111 -10.97 -13.04 1.84
CA PRO A 111 -12.10 -12.78 0.95
C PRO A 111 -11.71 -12.85 -0.53
N ILE A 112 -10.50 -12.41 -0.88
CA ILE A 112 -9.97 -12.48 -2.25
C ILE A 112 -9.75 -13.94 -2.64
N ILE A 113 -9.13 -14.72 -1.75
CA ILE A 113 -8.90 -16.16 -1.96
C ILE A 113 -10.24 -16.89 -2.12
N LEU A 114 -11.22 -16.58 -1.28
CA LEU A 114 -12.55 -17.17 -1.34
C LEU A 114 -13.22 -16.88 -2.69
N SER A 115 -13.17 -15.63 -3.18
CA SER A 115 -13.70 -15.28 -4.51
C SER A 115 -13.02 -16.05 -5.63
N VAL A 116 -11.69 -16.18 -5.59
CA VAL A 116 -10.94 -16.94 -6.60
C VAL A 116 -11.30 -18.42 -6.58
N LEU A 117 -11.43 -19.03 -5.38
CA LEU A 117 -11.82 -20.43 -5.22
C LEU A 117 -13.26 -20.69 -5.66
N VAL A 118 -14.18 -19.78 -5.37
CA VAL A 118 -15.59 -19.88 -5.79
C VAL A 118 -15.70 -19.83 -7.31
N VAL A 119 -15.01 -18.89 -7.96
CA VAL A 119 -14.97 -18.82 -9.44
C VAL A 119 -14.36 -20.10 -10.00
N SER A 120 -13.25 -20.57 -9.44
CA SER A 120 -12.58 -21.80 -9.90
C SER A 120 -13.46 -23.06 -9.75
N GLY A 121 -14.27 -23.13 -8.69
CA GLY A 121 -15.25 -24.20 -8.49
C GLY A 121 -16.43 -24.11 -9.45
N TYR A 122 -16.97 -22.91 -9.68
CA TYR A 122 -18.09 -22.68 -10.60
C TYR A 122 -17.75 -23.07 -12.04
N TYR A 123 -16.53 -22.78 -12.50
CA TYR A 123 -16.05 -23.14 -13.85
C TYR A 123 -15.47 -24.57 -13.93
N GLY A 124 -15.70 -25.41 -12.93
CA GLY A 124 -15.33 -26.83 -12.94
C GLY A 124 -13.81 -27.11 -12.92
N LYS A 125 -12.99 -26.12 -12.55
CA LYS A 125 -11.53 -26.30 -12.42
C LYS A 125 -11.12 -26.95 -11.09
N LEU A 126 -11.95 -26.81 -10.07
CA LEU A 126 -11.77 -27.39 -8.74
C LEU A 126 -13.07 -28.04 -8.26
N THR A 127 -12.96 -29.16 -7.53
CA THR A 127 -14.11 -29.76 -6.86
C THR A 127 -14.46 -29.01 -5.58
N PHE A 128 -15.70 -29.15 -5.10
CA PHE A 128 -16.12 -28.56 -3.83
C PHE A 128 -15.21 -28.96 -2.65
N LEU A 129 -14.82 -30.23 -2.59
CA LEU A 129 -13.91 -30.74 -1.56
C LEU A 129 -12.53 -30.08 -1.64
N GLN A 130 -11.99 -29.90 -2.85
CA GLN A 130 -10.71 -29.22 -3.07
C GLN A 130 -10.79 -27.75 -2.62
N CYS A 131 -11.89 -27.06 -2.93
CA CYS A 131 -12.11 -25.69 -2.45
C CYS A 131 -12.19 -25.61 -0.92
N ALA A 132 -12.91 -26.53 -0.28
CA ALA A 132 -13.04 -26.57 1.17
C ALA A 132 -11.68 -26.85 1.87
N LEU A 133 -10.93 -27.84 1.37
CA LEU A 133 -9.59 -28.14 1.89
C LEU A 133 -8.62 -26.98 1.65
N ALA A 134 -8.66 -26.36 0.47
CA ALA A 134 -7.87 -25.17 0.17
C ALA A 134 -8.14 -24.06 1.19
N VAL A 135 -9.40 -23.72 1.46
CA VAL A 135 -9.79 -22.71 2.46
C VAL A 135 -9.17 -23.00 3.83
N ILE A 136 -9.21 -24.25 4.30
CA ILE A 136 -8.61 -24.64 5.58
C ILE A 136 -7.10 -24.45 5.56
N VAL A 137 -6.42 -24.91 4.50
CA VAL A 137 -4.97 -24.78 4.35
C VAL A 137 -4.54 -23.32 4.29
N PHE A 138 -5.25 -22.48 3.53
CA PHE A 138 -4.99 -21.03 3.44
C PHE A 138 -5.17 -20.34 4.79
N ALA A 139 -6.24 -20.65 5.53
CA ALA A 139 -6.48 -20.09 6.86
C ALA A 139 -5.39 -20.51 7.87
N ALA A 140 -5.03 -21.79 7.88
CA ALA A 140 -3.95 -22.30 8.74
C ALA A 140 -2.60 -21.64 8.39
N ALA A 141 -2.25 -21.59 7.11
CA ALA A 141 -1.05 -20.91 6.63
C ALA A 141 -1.02 -19.43 7.03
N GLY A 142 -2.15 -18.73 6.94
CA GLY A 142 -2.28 -17.35 7.39
C GLY A 142 -2.02 -17.14 8.88
N PHE A 143 -2.50 -18.07 9.71
CA PHE A 143 -2.27 -18.02 11.16
C PHE A 143 -0.79 -18.25 11.51
N PHE A 144 -0.20 -19.32 10.97
CA PHE A 144 1.21 -19.64 11.21
C PHE A 144 2.15 -18.54 10.69
N THR A 145 1.88 -17.98 9.51
CA THR A 145 2.68 -16.88 8.95
C THR A 145 2.57 -15.60 9.80
N SER A 146 1.40 -15.32 10.37
CA SER A 146 1.23 -14.18 11.29
C SER A 146 2.04 -14.38 12.57
N LEU A 147 2.01 -15.59 13.13
CA LEU A 147 2.75 -15.95 14.34
C LEU A 147 4.26 -15.91 14.12
N CYS A 148 4.76 -16.51 13.04
CA CYS A 148 6.16 -16.45 12.64
C CYS A 148 6.60 -15.00 12.39
N GLY A 149 5.79 -14.23 11.67
CA GLY A 149 6.07 -12.85 11.31
C GLY A 149 6.28 -11.95 12.53
N ILE A 150 5.36 -12.02 13.49
CA ILE A 150 5.41 -11.22 14.71
C ILE A 150 6.54 -11.69 15.62
N THR A 151 6.69 -13.01 15.80
CA THR A 151 7.75 -13.58 16.64
C THR A 151 9.14 -13.18 16.13
N ALA A 152 9.37 -13.25 14.82
CA ALA A 152 10.64 -12.87 14.21
C ALA A 152 10.98 -11.40 14.47
N ILE A 153 10.04 -10.47 14.28
CA ILE A 153 10.31 -9.04 14.51
C ILE A 153 10.55 -8.73 15.99
N ILE A 154 9.81 -9.36 16.89
CA ILE A 154 10.00 -9.17 18.35
C ILE A 154 11.36 -9.72 18.77
N PHE A 155 11.71 -10.93 18.32
CA PHE A 155 13.02 -11.53 18.57
C PHE A 155 14.17 -10.63 18.07
N VAL A 156 14.08 -10.16 16.83
CA VAL A 156 15.09 -9.28 16.21
C VAL A 156 15.17 -7.93 16.95
N TYR A 157 14.06 -7.43 17.48
CA TYR A 157 14.04 -6.22 18.29
C TYR A 157 14.72 -6.43 19.65
N ASP A 158 14.39 -7.50 20.36
CA ASP A 158 14.93 -7.78 21.70
C ASP A 158 16.43 -8.03 21.68
N HIS A 159 16.92 -8.71 20.63
CA HIS A 159 18.35 -8.90 20.39
C HIS A 159 19.05 -7.64 19.81
N ASN A 160 18.37 -6.49 19.80
CA ASN A 160 18.93 -5.21 19.36
C ASN A 160 19.39 -5.15 17.90
N PHE A 161 18.99 -6.09 17.05
CA PHE A 161 19.26 -6.03 15.60
C PHE A 161 18.45 -4.91 14.94
N ILE A 162 17.22 -4.65 15.40
CA ILE A 162 16.40 -3.51 14.98
C ILE A 162 16.44 -2.44 16.07
N ARG A 163 17.34 -1.47 15.95
CA ARG A 163 17.33 -0.25 16.80
C ARG A 163 16.53 0.87 16.16
N PHE A 164 15.71 1.56 16.96
CA PHE A 164 15.04 2.81 16.62
C PHE A 164 15.68 3.94 17.43
N LYS A 165 16.96 4.24 17.15
CA LYS A 165 17.62 5.39 17.78
C LYS A 165 17.14 6.68 17.10
N PRO A 166 16.67 7.71 17.84
CA PRO A 166 16.52 9.04 17.28
C PRO A 166 17.92 9.56 16.95
N ARG A 167 18.36 9.41 15.70
CA ARG A 167 19.65 9.97 15.26
C ARG A 167 19.49 11.49 15.17
N ARG A 168 20.13 12.23 16.08
CA ARG A 168 20.45 13.64 15.85
C ARG A 168 21.57 13.66 14.81
N SER A 169 21.30 14.15 13.60
CA SER A 169 22.35 14.29 12.58
C SER A 169 23.08 15.61 12.81
N LEU A 170 24.40 15.57 12.98
CA LEU A 170 25.29 16.75 12.97
C LEU A 170 25.48 17.35 11.54
N MET A 171 24.62 16.96 10.59
CA MET A 171 24.82 17.23 9.17
C MET A 171 24.26 18.60 8.75
N LYS A 172 24.96 19.27 7.82
CA LYS A 172 24.46 20.50 7.15
C LYS A 172 23.05 20.25 6.60
N PHE A 173 22.14 21.16 6.96
CA PHE A 173 20.71 21.05 6.68
C PHE A 173 20.40 21.22 5.19
N SER A 174 19.70 20.25 4.60
CA SER A 174 19.02 20.42 3.31
C SER A 174 17.66 19.74 3.34
N TRP A 175 16.66 20.34 2.68
CA TRP A 175 15.28 19.85 2.69
C TRP A 175 15.16 18.43 2.13
N LEU A 176 15.82 18.18 1.00
CA LEU A 176 15.84 16.87 0.36
C LEU A 176 16.47 15.82 1.28
N ARG A 177 17.63 16.14 1.88
CA ARG A 177 18.34 15.22 2.78
C ARG A 177 17.53 14.91 4.04
N ARG A 178 16.84 15.91 4.60
CA ARG A 178 15.91 15.71 5.72
C ARG A 178 14.84 14.67 5.37
N GLU A 179 14.21 14.77 4.20
CA GLU A 179 13.18 13.81 3.80
C GLU A 179 13.77 12.39 3.59
N PHE A 180 14.95 12.26 2.98
CA PHE A 180 15.63 10.96 2.85
C PHE A 180 15.99 10.33 4.20
N VAL A 181 16.57 11.10 5.12
CA VAL A 181 16.88 10.63 6.48
C VAL A 181 15.60 10.20 7.19
N ARG A 182 14.52 10.96 7.04
CA ARG A 182 13.24 10.66 7.67
C ARG A 182 12.58 9.41 7.10
N PHE A 183 12.59 9.26 5.77
CA PHE A 183 12.08 8.09 5.06
C PHE A 183 12.83 6.82 5.44
N SER A 184 14.17 6.86 5.38
CA SER A 184 15.02 5.74 5.78
C SER A 184 14.93 5.39 7.27
N SER A 185 14.72 6.41 8.12
CA SER A 185 14.56 6.21 9.57
C SER A 185 13.20 5.59 9.93
N ASP A 186 12.15 5.85 9.14
CA ASP A 186 10.84 5.22 9.35
C ASP A 186 10.74 3.89 8.62
N LYS A 187 11.22 2.83 9.29
CA LYS A 187 11.22 1.45 8.78
C LYS A 187 9.85 1.00 8.25
N VAL A 188 8.74 1.47 8.82
CA VAL A 188 7.39 1.12 8.35
C VAL A 188 7.14 1.67 6.94
N ILE A 189 7.50 2.93 6.70
CA ILE A 189 7.30 3.59 5.40
C ILE A 189 8.26 3.01 4.36
N LEU A 190 9.53 2.80 4.75
CA LEU A 190 10.55 2.22 3.89
C LEU A 190 10.18 0.80 3.45
N ILE A 191 9.86 -0.09 4.40
CA ILE A 191 9.48 -1.48 4.10
C ILE A 191 8.19 -1.51 3.30
N ASN A 192 7.23 -0.64 3.59
CA ASN A 192 6.01 -0.58 2.81
C ASN A 192 6.30 -0.17 1.35
N HIS A 193 7.16 0.82 1.14
CA HIS A 193 7.57 1.24 -0.21
C HIS A 193 8.30 0.11 -0.96
N LEU A 194 9.28 -0.55 -0.32
CA LEU A 194 10.01 -1.66 -0.93
C LEU A 194 9.10 -2.85 -1.22
N GLY A 195 8.23 -3.23 -0.28
CA GLY A 195 7.31 -4.35 -0.43
C GLY A 195 6.31 -4.15 -1.57
N TYR A 196 5.70 -2.96 -1.66
CA TYR A 196 4.83 -2.63 -2.80
C TYR A 196 5.59 -2.60 -4.13
N SER A 197 6.80 -2.07 -4.15
CA SER A 197 7.63 -1.99 -5.36
C SER A 197 7.97 -3.39 -5.89
N VAL A 198 8.46 -4.28 -5.02
CA VAL A 198 8.77 -5.67 -5.36
C VAL A 198 7.50 -6.42 -5.78
N PHE A 199 6.38 -6.20 -5.08
CA PHE A 199 5.11 -6.86 -5.41
C PHE A 199 4.61 -6.50 -6.80
N ILE A 200 4.66 -5.22 -7.19
CA ILE A 200 4.25 -4.82 -8.55
C ILE A 200 5.19 -5.35 -9.61
N LEU A 201 6.51 -5.24 -9.41
CA LEU A 201 7.48 -5.75 -10.38
C LEU A 201 7.30 -7.25 -10.58
N PHE A 202 7.10 -8.01 -9.50
CA PHE A 202 6.74 -9.42 -9.55
C PHE A 202 5.46 -9.64 -10.36
N PHE A 203 4.41 -8.85 -10.13
CA PHE A 203 3.15 -8.98 -10.87
C PHE A 203 3.31 -8.68 -12.37
N ILE A 204 4.08 -7.66 -12.74
CA ILE A 204 4.39 -7.32 -14.13
C ILE A 204 5.13 -8.47 -14.82
N VAL A 205 6.17 -9.01 -14.18
CA VAL A 205 6.93 -10.14 -14.72
C VAL A 205 6.03 -11.36 -14.91
N ASN A 206 5.22 -11.72 -13.90
CA ASN A 206 4.33 -12.88 -14.01
C ASN A 206 3.25 -12.70 -15.07
N ALA A 207 2.71 -11.49 -15.21
CA ALA A 207 1.75 -11.17 -16.25
C ALA A 207 2.36 -11.46 -17.62
N LEU A 208 3.58 -10.96 -17.89
CA LEU A 208 4.27 -11.13 -19.16
C LEU A 208 4.74 -12.57 -19.44
N THR A 209 5.16 -13.33 -18.42
CA THR A 209 5.67 -14.69 -18.62
C THR A 209 4.59 -15.75 -18.75
N THR A 210 3.47 -15.57 -18.05
CA THR A 210 2.49 -16.65 -17.83
C THR A 210 1.25 -16.49 -18.67
N PHE A 211 0.85 -15.25 -18.90
CA PHE A 211 -0.31 -14.91 -19.70
C PHE A 211 0.22 -14.32 -21.01
N ARG A 212 -0.25 -14.78 -22.16
CA ARG A 212 -0.08 -14.05 -23.42
C ARG A 212 -1.00 -12.83 -23.37
N VAL A 213 -0.63 -11.88 -22.52
CA VAL A 213 -1.47 -10.74 -22.15
C VAL A 213 -1.63 -9.81 -23.35
N GLU A 214 -2.87 -9.47 -23.68
CA GLU A 214 -3.18 -8.41 -24.64
C GLU A 214 -2.64 -7.06 -24.16
N GLY A 215 -2.07 -6.25 -25.06
CA GLY A 215 -1.37 -5.00 -24.70
C GLY A 215 -2.16 -4.03 -23.82
N GLY A 216 -3.51 -4.06 -23.89
CA GLY A 216 -4.39 -3.26 -23.03
C GLY A 216 -4.34 -3.64 -21.55
N PHE A 217 -4.22 -4.92 -21.20
CA PHE A 217 -4.10 -5.34 -19.80
C PHE A 217 -2.73 -4.98 -19.23
N LEU A 218 -1.66 -5.01 -20.03
CA LEU A 218 -0.35 -4.56 -19.58
C LEU A 218 -0.34 -3.05 -19.27
N LEU A 219 -0.96 -2.23 -20.13
CA LEU A 219 -1.14 -0.80 -19.88
C LEU A 219 -1.98 -0.54 -18.62
N PHE A 220 -3.00 -1.37 -18.37
CA PHE A 220 -3.75 -1.32 -17.12
C PHE A 220 -2.87 -1.64 -15.90
N VAL A 221 -2.04 -2.70 -15.94
CA VAL A 221 -1.11 -3.03 -14.86
C VAL A 221 -0.11 -1.90 -14.61
N LEU A 222 0.43 -1.28 -15.66
CA LEU A 222 1.30 -0.12 -15.55
C LEU A 222 0.58 1.07 -14.90
N SER A 223 -0.73 1.26 -15.18
CA SER A 223 -1.52 2.29 -14.51
C SER A 223 -1.62 2.10 -12.98
N LEU A 224 -1.52 0.85 -12.50
CA LEU A 224 -1.54 0.52 -11.07
C LEU A 224 -0.28 1.01 -10.33
N LEU A 225 0.85 1.21 -11.03
CA LEU A 225 2.09 1.76 -10.45
C LEU A 225 1.84 3.09 -9.74
N SER A 226 0.88 3.88 -10.25
CA SER A 226 0.49 5.18 -9.71
C SER A 226 -0.14 5.10 -8.31
N THR A 227 -0.75 3.97 -7.96
CA THR A 227 -1.34 3.75 -6.64
C THR A 227 -0.28 3.48 -5.58
N CYS A 228 0.88 2.97 -6.00
CA CYS A 228 2.03 2.67 -5.16
C CYS A 228 2.86 3.92 -4.91
N SER A 229 2.24 4.84 -4.19
CA SER A 229 2.90 6.07 -3.78
C SER A 229 2.64 6.34 -2.29
N THR A 230 3.54 5.76 -1.47
CA THR A 230 3.89 6.19 -0.12
C THR A 230 4.12 7.71 0.04
N PRO A 231 4.61 8.47 -0.97
CA PRO A 231 4.83 9.91 -0.83
C PRO A 231 3.56 10.79 -0.87
N GLY A 232 2.38 10.25 -1.15
CA GLY A 232 1.15 11.06 -1.24
C GLY A 232 0.64 11.65 0.09
N VAL A 233 1.33 11.43 1.20
CA VAL A 233 0.91 11.79 2.56
C VAL A 233 2.04 12.42 3.41
N LEU A 234 3.07 12.97 2.75
CA LEU A 234 4.28 13.50 3.42
C LEU A 234 4.04 14.71 4.34
N PHE A 235 3.01 15.51 4.10
CA PHE A 235 2.64 16.64 4.97
C PHE A 235 1.83 16.16 6.17
N SER A 236 0.87 15.27 5.96
CA SER A 236 0.14 14.64 7.06
C SER A 236 1.08 13.83 7.97
N TYR A 237 2.14 13.26 7.41
CA TYR A 237 3.16 12.54 8.18
C TYR A 237 3.91 13.45 9.18
N GLU A 238 4.00 14.77 8.93
CA GLU A 238 4.65 15.75 9.84
C GLU A 238 3.89 16.00 11.14
N LYS A 239 2.60 15.68 11.20
CA LYS A 239 1.76 15.86 12.40
C LYS A 239 1.98 17.25 13.06
N PRO A 240 2.00 17.48 14.40
CA PRO A 240 2.08 18.84 14.94
C PRO A 240 3.43 19.52 14.66
N TYR A 241 4.46 18.78 14.20
CA TYR A 241 5.71 19.38 13.76
C TYR A 241 5.56 20.22 12.49
N ARG A 242 4.42 20.12 11.78
CA ARG A 242 4.10 21.03 10.67
C ARG A 242 4.02 22.47 11.13
N ASN A 243 3.34 22.75 12.25
CA ASN A 243 3.20 24.11 12.76
C ASN A 243 4.57 24.70 13.13
N LEU A 244 5.45 23.87 13.70
CA LEU A 244 6.83 24.22 13.98
C LEU A 244 7.64 24.49 12.69
N LEU A 245 7.41 23.73 11.61
CA LEU A 245 8.09 23.95 10.33
C LEU A 245 7.58 25.21 9.62
N GLN A 246 6.30 25.52 9.79
CA GLN A 246 5.68 26.74 9.25
C GLN A 246 6.12 28.00 10.02
N SER A 247 6.49 27.87 11.31
CA SER A 247 7.03 28.98 12.10
C SER A 247 8.52 29.25 11.84
N LEU A 248 9.23 28.36 11.13
CA LEU A 248 10.60 28.64 10.70
C LEU A 248 10.58 29.69 9.58
N PRO A 249 11.63 30.54 9.47
CA PRO A 249 11.75 31.56 8.41
C PRO A 249 12.09 30.92 7.05
N VAL A 250 11.20 30.06 6.57
CA VAL A 250 11.38 29.23 5.39
C VAL A 250 10.17 29.40 4.49
N SER A 251 10.42 29.67 3.21
CA SER A 251 9.32 29.73 2.23
C SER A 251 8.63 28.36 2.11
N ILE A 252 7.31 28.34 2.33
CA ILE A 252 6.47 27.15 2.20
C ILE A 252 6.58 26.52 0.80
N LYS A 253 6.79 27.34 -0.24
CA LYS A 253 7.05 26.88 -1.61
C LYS A 253 8.28 25.97 -1.70
N LYS A 254 9.40 26.34 -1.06
CA LYS A 254 10.61 25.49 -1.03
C LYS A 254 10.38 24.18 -0.28
N LEU A 255 9.59 24.18 0.80
CA LEU A 255 9.22 22.96 1.52
C LEU A 255 8.39 22.02 0.63
N TYR A 256 7.41 22.55 -0.09
CA TYR A 256 6.59 21.78 -1.03
C TYR A 256 7.45 21.16 -2.15
N TRP A 257 8.27 21.96 -2.82
CA TRP A 257 9.16 21.47 -3.87
C TRP A 257 10.17 20.43 -3.36
N GLY A 258 10.72 20.60 -2.16
CA GLY A 258 11.60 19.61 -1.54
C GLY A 258 10.92 18.25 -1.35
N LYS A 259 9.65 18.23 -0.90
CA LYS A 259 8.86 17.00 -0.77
C LYS A 259 8.47 16.42 -2.13
N TYR A 260 8.17 17.27 -3.11
CA TYR A 260 7.85 16.86 -4.47
C TYR A 260 9.03 16.14 -5.14
N VAL A 261 10.21 16.78 -5.12
CA VAL A 261 11.45 16.18 -5.66
C VAL A 261 11.76 14.88 -4.92
N PHE A 262 11.72 14.87 -3.58
CA PHE A 262 11.92 13.65 -2.80
C PHE A 262 10.97 12.51 -3.25
N SER A 263 9.69 12.84 -3.43
CA SER A 263 8.67 11.87 -3.83
C SER A 263 8.97 11.26 -5.19
N ILE A 264 9.34 12.10 -6.16
CA ILE A 264 9.75 11.66 -7.49
C ILE A 264 11.00 10.78 -7.40
N THR A 265 12.02 11.18 -6.66
CA THR A 265 13.29 10.44 -6.57
C THR A 265 13.10 9.02 -6.06
N ILE A 266 12.16 8.77 -5.13
CA ILE A 266 11.90 7.41 -4.65
C ILE A 266 10.98 6.61 -5.57
N THR A 267 10.15 7.24 -6.41
CA THR A 267 9.21 6.53 -7.30
C THR A 267 9.72 6.31 -8.72
N VAL A 268 10.58 7.18 -9.25
CA VAL A 268 11.13 7.06 -10.60
C VAL A 268 11.84 5.72 -10.84
N PRO A 269 12.68 5.19 -9.92
CA PRO A 269 13.33 3.90 -10.13
C PRO A 269 12.34 2.75 -10.38
N LEU A 270 11.18 2.77 -9.70
CA LEU A 270 10.13 1.76 -9.89
C LEU A 270 9.50 1.86 -11.29
N TYR A 271 9.24 3.07 -11.77
CA TYR A 271 8.68 3.30 -13.11
C TYR A 271 9.66 2.90 -14.22
N VAL A 272 10.94 3.24 -14.05
CA VAL A 272 12.01 2.84 -14.98
C VAL A 272 12.14 1.32 -14.99
N ALA A 273 12.19 0.66 -13.83
CA ALA A 273 12.27 -0.80 -13.76
C ALA A 273 11.07 -1.48 -14.43
N ALA A 274 9.85 -0.99 -14.18
CA ALA A 274 8.63 -1.50 -14.80
C ALA A 274 8.65 -1.33 -16.32
N TYR A 275 9.06 -0.17 -16.83
CA TYR A 275 9.22 0.06 -18.26
C TYR A 275 10.27 -0.87 -18.87
N THR A 276 11.44 -1.02 -18.26
CA THR A 276 12.51 -1.89 -18.78
C THR A 276 12.03 -3.33 -18.92
N ILE A 277 11.26 -3.84 -17.94
CA ILE A 277 10.69 -5.18 -18.02
C ILE A 277 9.77 -5.28 -19.24
N VAL A 278 8.84 -4.34 -19.41
CA VAL A 278 7.89 -4.35 -20.53
C VAL A 278 8.59 -4.21 -21.89
N TYR A 279 9.56 -3.30 -21.98
CA TYR A 279 10.35 -3.05 -23.19
C TYR A 279 11.14 -4.29 -23.65
N VAL A 280 11.73 -5.04 -22.70
CA VAL A 280 12.48 -6.26 -23.01
C VAL A 280 11.59 -7.36 -23.58
N TYR A 281 10.32 -7.42 -23.18
CA TYR A 281 9.38 -8.45 -23.66
C TYR A 281 8.76 -8.10 -25.02
N ASP A 282 8.46 -6.83 -25.29
CA ASP A 282 7.90 -6.39 -26.58
C ASP A 282 8.39 -4.98 -26.96
N PRO A 283 9.58 -4.87 -27.58
CA PRO A 283 10.19 -3.60 -27.92
C PRO A 283 9.51 -2.88 -29.10
N LEU A 284 8.73 -3.60 -29.92
CA LEU A 284 8.08 -3.04 -31.11
C LEU A 284 6.82 -2.26 -30.72
N THR A 285 6.05 -2.77 -29.76
CA THR A 285 4.83 -2.12 -29.26
C THR A 285 5.14 -1.01 -28.26
N TYR A 286 6.17 -1.18 -27.44
CA TYR A 286 6.46 -0.28 -26.32
C TYR A 286 7.70 0.56 -26.59
N THR A 287 7.52 1.68 -27.28
CA THR A 287 8.60 2.61 -27.61
C THR A 287 8.96 3.52 -26.42
N ILE A 288 10.03 4.31 -26.58
CA ILE A 288 10.47 5.33 -25.62
C ILE A 288 9.35 6.33 -25.25
N ASP A 289 8.39 6.52 -26.15
CA ASP A 289 7.23 7.37 -25.93
C ASP A 289 6.38 6.93 -24.73
N LEU A 290 6.25 5.61 -24.50
CA LEU A 290 5.56 5.09 -23.33
C LEU A 290 6.30 5.45 -22.05
N LEU A 291 7.64 5.41 -22.03
CA LEU A 291 8.44 5.84 -20.88
C LEU A 291 8.22 7.32 -20.59
N VAL A 292 8.23 8.18 -21.62
CA VAL A 292 7.97 9.61 -21.48
C VAL A 292 6.58 9.83 -20.88
N LEU A 293 5.57 9.16 -21.41
CA LEU A 293 4.19 9.26 -20.93
C LEU A 293 4.04 8.78 -19.48
N LEU A 294 4.69 7.67 -19.11
CA LEU A 294 4.74 7.14 -17.75
C LEU A 294 5.37 8.16 -16.77
N LEU A 295 6.48 8.80 -17.17
CA LEU A 295 7.16 9.80 -16.35
C LEU A 295 6.33 11.08 -16.21
N CYS A 296 5.68 11.55 -17.28
CA CYS A 296 4.75 12.68 -17.22
C CYS A 296 3.57 12.39 -16.28
N SER A 297 2.96 11.21 -16.40
CA SER A 297 1.89 10.76 -15.52
C SER A 297 2.35 10.72 -14.06
N LEU A 298 3.53 10.18 -13.79
CA LEU A 298 4.13 10.16 -12.44
C LEU A 298 4.28 11.57 -11.87
N MET A 299 4.80 12.53 -12.65
CA MET A 299 4.97 13.93 -12.22
C MET A 299 3.64 14.59 -11.85
N LEU A 300 2.60 14.40 -12.65
CA LEU A 300 1.26 14.95 -12.39
C LEU A 300 0.61 14.31 -11.17
N ILE A 301 0.68 12.99 -11.07
CA ILE A 301 0.09 12.23 -9.96
C ILE A 301 0.75 12.59 -8.63
N THR A 302 2.08 12.65 -8.59
CA THR A 302 2.80 13.08 -7.38
C THR A 302 2.44 14.51 -7.00
N PHE A 303 2.28 15.41 -7.98
CA PHE A 303 1.93 16.81 -7.72
C PHE A 303 0.55 16.94 -7.07
N ILE A 304 -0.49 16.35 -7.68
CA ILE A 304 -1.87 16.43 -7.17
C ILE A 304 -1.97 15.83 -5.78
N LYS A 305 -1.39 14.64 -5.55
CA LYS A 305 -1.46 13.96 -4.25
C LYS A 305 -0.80 14.79 -3.15
N LEU A 306 0.39 15.33 -3.43
CA LEU A 306 1.09 16.19 -2.48
C LEU A 306 0.36 17.51 -2.27
N TYR A 307 -0.24 18.08 -3.30
CA TYR A 307 -1.01 19.32 -3.18
C TYR A 307 -2.27 19.10 -2.33
N TYR A 308 -2.99 18.00 -2.56
CA TYR A 308 -4.12 17.60 -1.72
C TYR A 308 -3.70 17.40 -0.25
N ASP A 309 -2.56 16.76 -0.01
CA ASP A 309 -2.04 16.52 1.34
C ASP A 309 -1.56 17.79 2.03
N TYR A 310 -0.92 18.68 1.28
CA TYR A 310 -0.52 20.01 1.72
C TYR A 310 -1.72 20.84 2.20
N LYS A 311 -2.79 20.88 1.38
CA LYS A 311 -4.01 21.64 1.67
C LYS A 311 -4.84 21.05 2.80
N ARG A 312 -4.99 19.73 2.84
CA ARG A 312 -5.85 19.06 3.82
C ARG A 312 -5.06 18.02 4.62
N PRO A 313 -4.10 18.40 5.47
CA PRO A 313 -3.35 17.43 6.24
C PRO A 313 -4.28 16.63 7.17
N ASN A 314 -3.96 15.37 7.42
CA ASN A 314 -4.66 14.54 8.39
C ASN A 314 -3.74 14.26 9.57
N TYR A 315 -4.21 14.59 10.77
CA TYR A 315 -3.46 14.43 12.00
C TYR A 315 -3.96 13.27 12.86
N ASN A 316 -5.03 12.60 12.44
CA ASN A 316 -5.81 11.71 13.30
C ASN A 316 -5.17 10.33 13.52
N TRP A 317 -4.07 9.99 12.84
CA TRP A 317 -3.41 8.69 13.04
C TRP A 317 -2.44 8.71 14.21
N SER A 318 -2.46 7.68 15.05
CA SER A 318 -1.56 7.52 16.20
C SER A 318 -0.16 7.05 15.79
N HIS A 319 -0.03 6.16 14.79
CA HIS A 319 1.22 5.53 14.37
C HIS A 319 1.37 5.46 12.84
N SER A 320 2.61 5.36 12.33
CA SER A 320 2.91 5.46 10.89
C SER A 320 2.15 4.46 10.02
N ARG A 321 1.84 3.26 10.54
CA ARG A 321 1.09 2.23 9.80
C ARG A 321 -0.35 2.63 9.50
N GLN A 322 -1.03 3.34 10.40
CA GLN A 322 -2.42 3.77 10.19
C GLN A 322 -2.58 4.68 8.97
N MET A 323 -1.52 5.35 8.55
CA MET A 323 -1.49 6.11 7.29
C MET A 323 -1.91 5.25 6.09
N PHE A 324 -1.51 3.97 6.06
CA PHE A 324 -1.83 3.01 4.99
C PHE A 324 -3.18 2.33 5.14
N GLU A 325 -3.87 2.55 6.26
CA GLU A 325 -5.18 1.96 6.55
C GLU A 325 -6.29 3.00 6.52
N HIS A 326 -5.93 4.28 6.64
CA HIS A 326 -6.88 5.38 6.64
C HIS A 326 -7.67 5.45 5.32
N PRO A 327 -9.00 5.69 5.33
CA PRO A 327 -9.83 5.71 4.12
C PRO A 327 -9.41 6.78 3.11
N ARG A 328 -8.64 7.78 3.54
CA ARG A 328 -8.01 8.78 2.65
C ARG A 328 -7.17 8.13 1.54
N LYS A 329 -6.57 6.97 1.78
CA LYS A 329 -5.78 6.26 0.77
C LYS A 329 -6.59 5.98 -0.49
N TYR A 330 -7.87 5.65 -0.36
CA TYR A 330 -8.75 5.38 -1.51
C TYR A 330 -9.01 6.64 -2.34
N LYS A 331 -9.11 7.82 -1.69
CA LYS A 331 -9.18 9.10 -2.42
C LYS A 331 -7.89 9.37 -3.19
N LEU A 332 -6.74 9.14 -2.55
CA LEU A 332 -5.43 9.31 -3.18
C LEU A 332 -5.21 8.31 -4.34
N TRP A 333 -5.67 7.07 -4.18
CA TRP A 333 -5.65 6.06 -5.24
C TRP A 333 -6.58 6.44 -6.39
N GLY A 334 -7.81 6.89 -6.10
CA GLY A 334 -8.74 7.37 -7.12
C GLY A 334 -8.17 8.54 -7.93
N MET A 335 -7.52 9.51 -7.28
CA MET A 335 -6.80 10.59 -7.98
C MET A 335 -5.67 10.07 -8.87
N SER A 336 -4.93 9.06 -8.39
CA SER A 336 -3.83 8.46 -9.15
C SER A 336 -4.37 7.73 -10.38
N MET A 337 -5.39 6.88 -10.19
CA MET A 337 -6.03 6.12 -11.25
C MET A 337 -6.69 7.00 -12.30
N ALA A 338 -7.39 8.06 -11.89
CA ALA A 338 -8.04 8.96 -12.84
C ALA A 338 -7.04 9.58 -13.84
N VAL A 339 -5.82 9.87 -13.40
CA VAL A 339 -4.76 10.38 -14.28
C VAL A 339 -4.09 9.23 -15.05
N SER A 340 -3.76 8.10 -14.40
CA SER A 340 -3.01 7.00 -15.02
C SER A 340 -3.85 6.14 -15.97
N VAL A 341 -5.17 6.08 -15.84
CA VAL A 341 -6.02 5.27 -16.73
C VAL A 341 -5.96 5.77 -18.17
N THR A 342 -5.61 7.04 -18.38
CA THR A 342 -5.39 7.62 -19.71
C THR A 342 -4.24 6.93 -20.47
N LEU A 343 -3.33 6.23 -19.78
CA LEU A 343 -2.31 5.39 -20.39
C LEU A 343 -2.91 4.26 -21.23
N MET A 344 -4.13 3.82 -20.94
CA MET A 344 -4.82 2.80 -21.73
C MET A 344 -5.19 3.29 -23.14
N LEU A 345 -5.17 4.61 -23.37
CA LEU A 345 -5.40 5.21 -24.69
C LEU A 345 -4.14 5.23 -25.56
N TYR A 346 -3.00 4.76 -25.06
CA TYR A 346 -1.70 4.81 -25.76
C TYR A 346 -1.74 4.23 -27.18
N SER A 347 -2.47 3.11 -27.37
CA SER A 347 -2.59 2.46 -28.68
C SER A 347 -3.57 3.14 -29.64
N TYR A 348 -4.33 4.15 -29.19
CA TYR A 348 -5.47 4.71 -29.93
C TYR A 348 -5.37 6.22 -30.15
N VAL A 349 -4.63 6.93 -29.31
CA VAL A 349 -4.60 8.39 -29.25
C VAL A 349 -3.15 8.86 -29.27
N THR A 350 -2.89 10.01 -29.92
CA THR A 350 -1.55 10.61 -29.91
C THR A 350 -1.12 10.99 -28.50
N ILE A 351 0.20 10.97 -28.24
CA ILE A 351 0.79 11.31 -26.94
C ILE A 351 0.32 12.70 -26.45
N LEU A 352 0.26 13.68 -27.35
CA LEU A 352 -0.21 15.02 -27.04
C LEU A 352 -1.68 15.02 -26.59
N GLY A 353 -2.54 14.22 -27.24
CA GLY A 353 -3.92 14.04 -26.82
C GLY A 353 -4.04 13.46 -25.42
N ILE A 354 -3.24 12.43 -25.10
CA ILE A 354 -3.22 11.81 -23.76
C ILE A 354 -2.74 12.81 -22.71
N LEU A 355 -1.68 13.57 -22.99
CA LEU A 355 -1.16 14.61 -22.09
C LEU A 355 -2.20 15.72 -21.85
N ALA A 356 -2.91 16.16 -22.88
CA ALA A 356 -3.98 17.15 -22.75
C ALA A 356 -5.09 16.65 -21.82
N VAL A 357 -5.51 15.39 -21.96
CA VAL A 357 -6.50 14.78 -21.06
C VAL A 357 -5.97 14.69 -19.63
N GLN A 358 -4.71 14.26 -19.43
CA GLN A 358 -4.10 14.20 -18.10
C GLN A 358 -4.05 15.58 -17.44
N LEU A 359 -3.72 16.63 -18.18
CA LEU A 359 -3.71 18.01 -17.69
C LEU A 359 -5.10 18.50 -17.33
N LEU A 360 -6.12 18.19 -18.15
CA LEU A 360 -7.51 18.54 -17.86
C LEU A 360 -8.00 17.87 -16.58
N VAL A 361 -7.78 16.56 -16.43
CA VAL A 361 -8.11 15.81 -15.20
C VAL A 361 -7.36 16.38 -14.00
N THR A 362 -6.08 16.71 -14.16
CA THR A 362 -5.27 17.35 -13.13
C THR A 362 -5.85 18.70 -12.70
N TRP A 363 -6.19 19.55 -13.67
CA TRP A 363 -6.78 20.86 -13.44
C TRP A 363 -8.13 20.74 -12.71
N PHE A 364 -8.97 19.80 -13.11
CA PHE A 364 -10.24 19.51 -12.44
C PHE A 364 -10.04 19.14 -10.96
N PHE A 365 -9.06 18.29 -10.64
CA PHE A 365 -8.74 17.99 -9.25
C PHE A 365 -8.24 19.22 -8.49
N LEU A 366 -7.37 20.03 -9.08
CA LEU A 366 -6.89 21.27 -8.45
C LEU A 366 -8.04 22.24 -8.14
N TYR A 367 -9.01 22.36 -9.06
CA TYR A 367 -10.23 23.14 -8.84
C TYR A 367 -11.05 22.60 -7.67
N LEU A 368 -11.32 21.29 -7.62
CA LEU A 368 -12.07 20.66 -6.52
C LEU A 368 -11.38 20.81 -5.17
N ILE A 369 -10.04 20.72 -5.14
CA ILE A 369 -9.25 20.90 -3.91
C ILE A 369 -9.41 22.34 -3.42
N LYS A 370 -9.29 23.33 -4.30
CA LYS A 370 -9.44 24.76 -3.97
C LYS A 370 -10.87 25.10 -3.52
N LYS A 371 -11.90 24.60 -4.22
CA LYS A 371 -13.31 24.88 -3.90
C LYS A 371 -13.73 24.30 -2.55
N GLY A 372 -13.25 23.12 -2.18
CA GLY A 372 -13.60 22.57 -0.86
C GLY A 372 -12.85 23.22 0.31
N ASP A 373 -11.93 24.16 0.06
CA ASP A 373 -11.34 24.99 1.13
C ASP A 373 -12.31 26.13 1.50
N THR A 374 -13.10 26.67 0.55
CA THR A 374 -14.04 27.78 0.82
C THR A 374 -15.30 27.37 1.59
N VAL A 375 -15.62 26.07 1.65
CA VAL A 375 -16.83 25.55 2.32
C VAL A 375 -16.57 25.18 3.80
N ASN A 376 -15.30 25.01 4.20
CA ASN A 376 -14.94 24.71 5.60
C ASN A 376 -14.51 25.97 6.38
N GLU A 377 -14.45 27.13 5.72
CA GLU A 377 -14.16 28.44 6.33
C GLU A 377 -15.44 29.31 6.49
N SER A 378 -16.60 28.79 6.08
CA SER A 378 -17.94 29.30 6.36
C SER A 378 -18.64 28.40 7.37
#